data_AF-A0A522KH19-F1
#
_entry.id   AF-A0A522KH19-F1
#
_cell.length_a   1.000
_cell.length_b   1.000
_cell.length_c   1.000
_cell.angle_alpha   90.00
_cell.angle_beta   90.00
_cell.angle_gamma   90.00
#
_symmetry.space_group_name_H-M   'P 1'
#
loop_
_entity.id
_entity.type
_entity.pdbx_description
1 polymer ?
#
loop_
_entity_poly.entity_id
_entity_poly.type
_entity_poly.pdbx_seq_one_letter_code
_entity_poly.pdbx_strand_id
1 'polypeptide(L)'
;MTEAEAKAIATKETDYCYVLSCAWEGAQNDSICLERIFTKGGCEEIRMAWWKDGKQTMRPADLDAINWVPLFVKAVKSNVFTDSEKLGMLKALMA
;
A
#
# COMPACT_ATOMS: atom_id res chain seq x y z
N MET A 1 -12.30 8.42 -6.98
CA MET A 1 -11.82 9.45 -6.03
C MET A 1 -11.21 10.59 -6.82
N THR A 2 -11.42 11.84 -6.40
CA THR A 2 -10.72 13.02 -6.94
C THR A 2 -9.45 13.31 -6.14
N GLU A 3 -8.54 14.13 -6.68
CA GLU A 3 -7.33 14.51 -5.94
C GLU A 3 -7.64 15.23 -4.62
N ALA A 4 -8.67 16.10 -4.61
CA ALA A 4 -9.09 16.81 -3.40
C ALA A 4 -9.62 15.85 -2.33
N GLU A 5 -10.41 14.84 -2.73
CA GLU A 5 -10.87 13.78 -1.84
C GLU A 5 -9.71 12.95 -1.29
N ALA A 6 -8.77 12.55 -2.17
CA ALA A 6 -7.58 11.79 -1.78
C ALA A 6 -6.74 12.55 -0.76
N LYS A 7 -6.47 13.83 -1.02
CA LYS A 7 -5.71 14.70 -0.13
C LYS A 7 -6.36 14.84 1.25
N ALA A 8 -7.69 14.92 1.31
CA ALA A 8 -8.42 15.09 2.56
C ALA A 8 -8.32 13.88 3.50
N ILE A 9 -8.14 12.67 2.95
CA ILE A 9 -8.07 11.42 3.72
C ILE A 9 -6.66 10.82 3.79
N ALA A 10 -5.69 11.43 3.11
CA ALA A 10 -4.33 10.90 3.05
C ALA A 10 -3.68 10.86 4.43
N THR A 11 -3.08 9.71 4.75
CA THR A 11 -2.24 9.56 5.95
C THR A 11 -0.83 10.15 5.74
N LYS A 12 -0.42 10.29 4.46
CA LYS A 12 0.87 10.85 4.06
C LYS A 12 0.78 11.44 2.66
N GLU A 13 1.46 12.56 2.44
CA GLU A 13 1.65 13.15 1.11
C GLU A 13 3.11 13.01 0.68
N THR A 14 3.32 12.71 -0.60
CA THR A 14 4.63 12.72 -1.26
C THR A 14 4.57 13.65 -2.47
N ASP A 15 5.70 13.84 -3.15
CA ASP A 15 5.76 14.66 -4.36
C ASP A 15 4.83 14.15 -5.46
N TYR A 16 4.60 12.82 -5.52
CA TYR A 16 3.90 12.17 -6.64
C TYR A 16 2.54 11.55 -6.28
N CYS A 17 2.26 11.32 -4.99
CA CYS A 17 1.05 10.61 -4.57
C CYS A 17 0.61 10.94 -3.13
N TYR A 18 -0.65 10.61 -2.86
CA TYR A 18 -1.29 10.60 -1.55
C TYR A 18 -1.41 9.16 -1.06
N VAL A 19 -0.82 8.83 0.09
CA VAL A 19 -0.95 7.50 0.71
C VAL A 19 -2.23 7.45 1.52
N LEU A 20 -3.17 6.63 1.09
CA LEU A 20 -4.51 6.53 1.68
C LEU A 20 -4.54 5.52 2.83
N SER A 21 -3.87 4.39 2.65
CA SER A 21 -3.70 3.37 3.69
C SER A 21 -2.41 2.59 3.46
N CYS A 22 -1.89 1.99 4.51
CA CYS A 22 -0.61 1.30 4.43
C CYS A 22 -0.49 0.18 5.48
N ALA A 23 0.32 -0.84 5.17
CA ALA A 23 0.66 -1.92 6.08
C ALA A 23 2.16 -2.19 6.04
N TRP A 24 2.79 -2.14 7.20
CA TRP A 24 4.24 -2.27 7.35
C TRP A 24 4.65 -3.71 7.66
N GLU A 25 5.70 -4.16 7.00
CA GLU A 25 6.34 -5.44 7.27
C GLU A 25 7.09 -5.38 8.61
N GLY A 26 7.85 -4.31 8.84
CA GLY A 26 8.60 -4.03 10.06
C GLY A 26 8.30 -2.64 10.64
N ALA A 27 9.36 -1.89 10.96
CA ALA A 27 9.24 -0.55 11.55
C ALA A 27 8.64 0.46 10.58
N GLN A 28 7.68 1.26 11.06
CA GLN A 28 7.08 2.32 10.25
C GLN A 28 8.16 3.31 9.77
N ASN A 29 8.10 3.66 8.48
CA ASN A 29 9.04 4.55 7.79
C ASN A 29 10.50 4.04 7.70
N ASP A 30 10.77 2.79 8.10
CA ASP A 30 12.10 2.17 8.02
C ASP A 30 12.02 0.68 7.67
N SER A 31 11.03 0.33 6.83
CA SER A 31 10.84 -1.03 6.32
C SER A 31 10.01 -1.04 5.04
N ILE A 32 9.69 -2.24 4.55
CA ILE A 32 8.80 -2.45 3.41
C ILE A 32 7.35 -2.23 3.85
N CYS A 33 6.58 -1.65 2.94
CA CYS A 33 5.17 -1.34 3.15
C CYS A 33 4.36 -1.67 1.90
N LEU A 34 3.17 -2.22 2.09
CA LEU A 34 2.15 -2.28 1.05
C LEU A 34 1.18 -1.12 1.24
N GLU A 35 1.04 -0.29 0.22
CA GLU A 35 0.33 0.98 0.29
C GLU A 35 -0.80 1.00 -0.73
N ARG A 36 -1.95 1.57 -0.33
CA ARG A 36 -2.91 2.14 -1.28
C ARG A 36 -2.57 3.60 -1.45
N ILE A 37 -2.36 4.00 -2.69
CA ILE A 37 -2.04 5.37 -3.05
C ILE A 37 -3.06 5.92 -4.05
N PHE A 38 -3.22 7.24 -4.05
CA PHE A 38 -3.77 7.99 -5.17
C PHE A 38 -2.63 8.78 -5.80
N THR A 39 -2.30 8.50 -7.05
CA THR A 39 -1.30 9.28 -7.79
C THR A 39 -1.86 10.66 -8.08
N LYS A 40 -1.01 11.70 -8.03
CA LYS A 40 -1.39 13.05 -8.50
C LYS A 40 -1.71 13.09 -10.01
N GLY A 41 -1.53 11.96 -10.71
CA GLY A 41 -2.02 11.71 -12.08
C GLY A 41 -3.45 11.19 -12.16
N GLY A 42 -4.16 11.00 -11.03
CA GLY A 42 -5.60 10.73 -11.00
C GLY A 42 -6.00 9.26 -10.86
N CYS A 43 -5.09 8.37 -10.46
CA CYS A 43 -5.34 6.93 -10.38
C CYS A 43 -5.11 6.38 -8.97
N GLU A 44 -5.97 5.47 -8.50
CA GLU A 44 -5.70 4.66 -7.31
C GLU A 44 -4.87 3.43 -7.67
N GLU A 45 -3.82 3.18 -6.90
CA GLU A 45 -2.90 2.06 -7.13
C GLU A 45 -2.55 1.36 -5.82
N ILE A 46 -2.15 0.10 -5.92
CA ILE A 46 -1.49 -0.61 -4.83
C ILE A 46 -0.01 -0.73 -5.15
N ARG A 47 0.82 -0.27 -4.21
CA ARG A 47 2.26 -0.19 -4.37
C ARG A 47 2.96 -0.89 -3.23
N MET A 48 3.97 -1.71 -3.55
CA MET A 48 4.95 -2.16 -2.56
C MET A 48 6.11 -1.16 -2.55
N ALA A 49 6.29 -0.46 -1.43
CA ALA A 49 7.29 0.59 -1.25
C ALA A 49 8.31 0.17 -0.19
N TRP A 50 9.57 0.54 -0.39
CA TRP A 50 10.60 0.41 0.63
C TRP A 50 10.96 1.77 1.19
N TRP A 51 10.76 1.95 2.50
CA TRP A 51 11.16 3.14 3.22
C TRP A 51 12.40 2.90 4.05
N LYS A 52 13.25 3.93 4.12
CA LYS A 52 14.43 3.98 4.96
C LYS A 52 14.61 5.40 5.49
N ASP A 53 14.81 5.55 6.79
CA ASP A 53 15.03 6.85 7.43
C ASP A 53 13.95 7.90 7.07
N GLY A 54 12.67 7.51 7.00
CA GLY A 54 11.58 8.44 6.66
C GLY A 54 11.38 8.71 5.17
N LYS A 55 12.25 8.19 4.29
CA LYS A 55 12.23 8.44 2.85
C LYS A 55 12.00 7.17 2.06
N GLN A 56 11.26 7.29 0.96
CA GLN A 56 11.07 6.17 0.05
C GLN A 56 12.37 5.97 -0.76
N THR A 57 12.79 4.72 -0.87
CA THR A 57 13.97 4.35 -1.64
C THR A 57 13.56 4.06 -3.10
N MET A 58 14.48 4.30 -4.03
CA MET A 58 14.25 4.07 -5.47
C MET A 58 14.47 2.61 -5.90
N ARG A 59 14.81 1.72 -4.96
CA ARG A 59 14.98 0.29 -5.26
C ARG A 59 13.64 -0.45 -5.14
N PRO A 60 13.46 -1.54 -5.90
CA PRO A 60 12.39 -2.48 -5.64
C PRO A 60 12.38 -2.89 -4.17
N ALA A 61 11.18 -3.00 -3.61
CA ALA A 61 10.99 -3.58 -2.29
C ALA A 61 11.00 -5.10 -2.46
N ASP A 62 12.11 -5.74 -2.13
CA ASP A 62 12.21 -7.19 -2.18
C ASP A 62 11.74 -7.78 -0.86
N LEU A 63 10.71 -8.62 -0.91
CA LEU A 63 10.22 -9.38 0.23
C LEU A 63 10.22 -10.86 -0.14
N ASP A 64 10.75 -11.71 0.74
CA ASP A 64 10.67 -13.14 0.50
C ASP A 64 9.21 -13.64 0.53
N ALA A 65 8.97 -14.77 -0.14
CA ALA A 65 7.62 -15.29 -0.30
C ALA A 65 6.96 -15.70 1.03
N ILE A 66 7.75 -16.05 2.05
CA ILE A 66 7.23 -16.45 3.36
C ILE A 66 6.68 -15.23 4.09
N ASN A 67 7.43 -14.12 4.06
CA ASN A 67 7.07 -12.86 4.70
C ASN A 67 6.01 -12.06 3.94
N TRP A 68 5.76 -12.41 2.66
CA TRP A 68 4.64 -11.86 1.90
C TRP A 68 3.29 -12.13 2.54
N VAL A 69 3.04 -13.35 3.04
CA VAL A 69 1.72 -13.73 3.59
C VAL A 69 1.36 -12.92 4.84
N PRO A 70 2.23 -12.78 5.86
CA PRO A 70 1.98 -11.90 6.99
C PRO A 70 1.72 -10.44 6.59
N LEU A 71 2.50 -9.89 5.65
CA LEU A 71 2.30 -8.53 5.15
C LEU A 71 0.94 -8.38 4.45
N PHE A 72 0.57 -9.34 3.61
CA PHE A 72 -0.72 -9.38 2.96
C PHE A 72 -1.89 -9.40 3.96
N VAL A 73 -1.79 -10.21 5.02
CA VAL A 73 -2.81 -10.25 6.09
C VAL A 73 -2.92 -8.89 6.79
N LYS A 74 -1.80 -8.22 7.07
CA LYS A 74 -1.81 -6.86 7.63
C LYS A 74 -2.48 -5.87 6.66
N ALA A 75 -2.16 -5.93 5.38
CA ALA A 75 -2.73 -5.06 4.35
C ALA A 75 -4.26 -5.21 4.19
N VAL A 76 -4.77 -6.44 4.26
CA VAL A 76 -6.22 -6.70 4.27
C VAL A 76 -6.90 -6.06 5.48
N LYS A 77 -6.29 -6.17 6.67
CA LYS A 77 -6.80 -5.57 7.92
C LYS A 77 -6.69 -4.03 7.93
N SER A 78 -5.67 -3.48 7.28
CA SER A 78 -5.43 -2.03 7.20
C SER A 78 -6.18 -1.34 6.06
N ASN A 79 -7.13 -2.01 5.39
CA ASN A 79 -7.89 -1.45 4.25
C ASN A 79 -6.98 -0.94 3.11
N VAL A 80 -5.86 -1.61 2.85
CA VAL A 80 -5.07 -1.40 1.62
C VAL A 80 -5.86 -1.89 0.41
N PHE A 81 -6.62 -2.97 0.57
CA PHE A 81 -7.50 -3.50 -0.45
C PHE A 81 -8.95 -3.07 -0.21
N THR A 82 -9.67 -2.76 -1.29
CA THR A 82 -11.13 -2.56 -1.21
C THR A 82 -11.85 -3.90 -1.06
N ASP A 83 -13.12 -3.87 -0.64
CA ASP A 83 -13.90 -5.09 -0.48
C ASP A 83 -14.11 -5.84 -1.80
N SER A 84 -14.21 -5.10 -2.92
CA SER A 84 -14.31 -5.69 -4.26
C SER A 84 -13.04 -6.46 -4.65
N GLU A 85 -11.86 -5.92 -4.34
CA GLU A 85 -10.57 -6.57 -4.59
C GLU A 85 -10.38 -7.80 -3.68
N LYS A 86 -10.72 -7.68 -2.39
CA LYS A 86 -10.72 -8.81 -1.43
C LYS A 86 -11.57 -9.96 -1.94
N LEU A 87 -12.78 -9.67 -2.43
CA LEU A 87 -13.66 -10.67 -3.00
C LEU A 87 -13.05 -11.32 -4.26
N GLY A 88 -12.44 -10.52 -5.14
CA GLY A 88 -11.73 -11.04 -6.32
C GLY A 88 -10.58 -11.98 -5.95
N MET A 89 -9.76 -11.60 -4.97
CA MET A 89 -8.68 -12.44 -4.46
C MET A 89 -9.19 -13.73 -3.81
N LEU A 90 -10.26 -13.66 -3.01
CA LEU A 90 -10.87 -14.85 -2.41
C LEU A 90 -11.36 -15.83 -3.48
N LYS A 91 -12.04 -15.34 -4.52
CA LYS A 91 -12.50 -16.17 -5.63
C LYS A 91 -11.34 -16.86 -6.34
N ALA A 92 -10.23 -16.15 -6.57
CA ALA A 92 -9.05 -16.73 -7.20
C ALA A 92 -8.41 -17.86 -6.37
N LEU A 93 -8.48 -17.78 -5.04
CA LEU A 93 -7.95 -18.82 -4.14
C LEU A 93 -8.85 -20.06 -4.03
N MET A 94 -10.12 -19.94 -4.41
CA MET A 94 -11.09 -21.05 -4.40
C MET A 94 -11.23 -21.75 -5.76
N ALA A 95 -10.52 -21.27 -6.78
CA ALA A 95 -10.51 -21.82 -8.14
C ALA A 95 -9.50 -22.96 -8.26
#